data_AF-A0A0Q7F0I0-F1
#
_entry.id   AF-A0A0Q7F0I0-F1
#
_cell.length_a   1.000
_cell.length_b   1.000
_cell.length_c   1.000
_cell.angle_alpha   90.00
_cell.angle_beta   90.00
_cell.angle_gamma   90.00
#
_symmetry.space_group_name_H-M   'P 1'
#
loop_
_entity.id
_entity.type
_entity.pdbx_description
1 polymer ?
#
loop_
_entity_poly.entity_id
_entity_poly.type
_entity_poly.pdbx_seq_one_letter_code
_entity_poly.pdbx_strand_id
1 'polypeptide(L)'
;MVLALLGAGVLAAPAAASEDDWPVLKGARLEGLRPWGAFAVYRADRSVTGVSLYLRGAEAIARRVETRDGADAAVTWATSKSCTSLTPVLAELEALPAPRIEVPGVGRNPPTPALSANSDSYLLWAEDARFAAAPYPVQIEVRGEGGSPMAAWVETSLRRVAACWGPTQP
;
A
#
# COMPACT_ATOMS: atom_id res chain seq x y z
N MET A 1 5.22 1.36 -56.43
CA MET A 1 5.93 0.76 -55.29
C MET A 1 6.32 1.91 -54.36
N VAL A 2 5.60 2.10 -53.24
CA VAL A 2 6.00 2.85 -52.03
C VAL A 2 4.82 2.83 -51.02
N LEU A 3 5.15 2.35 -49.81
CA LEU A 3 4.58 2.54 -48.47
C LEU A 3 3.09 2.38 -48.15
N ALA A 4 2.80 1.50 -47.17
CA ALA A 4 2.47 1.93 -45.80
C ALA A 4 2.60 0.75 -44.82
N LEU A 5 3.65 0.76 -43.99
CA LEU A 5 3.79 -0.11 -42.83
C LEU A 5 2.92 0.47 -41.70
N LEU A 6 1.83 -0.23 -41.36
CA LEU A 6 1.04 0.04 -40.17
C LEU A 6 1.89 -0.34 -38.94
N GLY A 7 2.44 0.67 -38.27
CA GLY A 7 3.08 0.50 -36.97
C GLY A 7 2.04 0.11 -35.94
N ALA A 8 2.12 -1.13 -35.46
CA ALA A 8 1.43 -1.55 -34.25
C ALA A 8 2.06 -0.81 -33.06
N GLY A 9 1.39 0.25 -32.60
CA GLY A 9 1.72 0.88 -31.34
C GLY A 9 1.49 -0.11 -30.21
N VAL A 10 2.56 -0.69 -29.69
CA VAL A 10 2.55 -1.34 -28.38
C VAL A 10 2.23 -0.24 -27.38
N LEU A 11 0.99 -0.18 -26.91
CA LEU A 11 0.65 0.56 -25.71
C LEU A 11 1.42 -0.10 -24.57
N ALA A 12 2.61 0.42 -24.29
CA ALA A 12 3.33 0.08 -23.09
C ALA A 12 2.40 0.42 -21.93
N ALA A 13 1.95 -0.62 -21.21
CA ALA A 13 1.37 -0.42 -19.89
C ALA A 13 2.35 0.47 -19.10
N PRO A 14 1.87 1.48 -18.35
CA PRO A 14 2.75 2.24 -17.49
C PRO A 14 3.50 1.24 -16.63
N ALA A 15 4.83 1.32 -16.68
CA ALA A 15 5.72 0.39 -16.00
C ALA A 15 5.22 0.15 -14.58
N ALA A 16 4.91 -1.10 -14.26
CA ALA A 16 4.65 -1.53 -12.90
C ALA A 16 5.78 -0.98 -12.03
N ALA A 17 5.42 -0.10 -11.10
CA ALA A 17 6.29 0.46 -10.08
C ALA A 17 7.19 -0.63 -9.49
N SER A 18 8.47 -0.32 -9.25
CA SER A 18 9.50 -1.30 -8.84
C SER A 18 8.97 -2.25 -7.77
N GLU A 19 8.64 -3.47 -8.20
CA GLU A 19 8.08 -4.55 -7.39
C GLU A 19 9.05 -5.05 -6.32
N ASP A 20 10.30 -4.61 -6.38
CA ASP A 20 11.43 -5.08 -5.58
C ASP A 20 11.33 -4.73 -4.08
N ASP A 21 10.68 -3.62 -3.72
CA ASP A 21 10.61 -3.14 -2.32
C ASP A 21 9.44 -3.75 -1.53
N TRP A 22 8.40 -4.22 -2.22
CA TRP A 22 7.21 -4.76 -1.59
C TRP A 22 7.45 -6.05 -0.79
N PRO A 23 8.29 -7.00 -1.28
CA PRO A 23 8.79 -8.11 -0.46
C PRO A 23 9.53 -7.66 0.81
N VAL A 24 10.25 -6.53 0.76
CA VAL A 24 11.01 -6.02 1.93
C VAL A 24 10.07 -5.60 3.05
N LEU A 25 8.96 -4.92 2.74
CA LEU A 25 7.99 -4.48 3.75
C LEU A 25 7.29 -5.67 4.44
N LYS A 26 6.92 -6.71 3.68
CA LYS A 26 6.28 -7.93 4.20
C LYS A 26 7.28 -8.84 4.94
N GLY A 27 8.55 -8.79 4.53
CA GLY A 27 9.64 -9.58 5.08
C GLY A 27 10.31 -8.97 6.32
N ALA A 28 10.20 -7.66 6.54
CA ALA A 28 10.89 -6.94 7.59
C ALA A 28 10.56 -7.49 8.98
N ARG A 29 11.56 -7.98 9.71
CA ARG A 29 11.38 -8.51 11.07
C ARG A 29 11.70 -7.45 12.13
N LEU A 30 10.94 -7.45 13.22
CA LEU A 30 11.20 -6.68 14.42
C LEU A 30 11.43 -7.64 15.57
N GLU A 31 12.68 -7.90 15.94
CA GLU A 31 13.03 -8.81 17.05
C GLU A 31 12.35 -10.20 16.94
N GLY A 32 12.26 -10.73 15.72
CA GLY A 32 11.60 -12.01 15.42
C GLY A 32 10.09 -11.89 15.15
N LEU A 33 9.45 -10.74 15.41
CA LEU A 33 8.07 -10.48 15.01
C LEU A 33 7.98 -10.32 13.50
N ARG A 34 6.97 -10.96 12.90
CA ARG A 34 6.56 -10.72 11.52
C ARG A 34 5.55 -9.58 11.50
N PRO A 35 5.52 -8.76 10.44
CA PRO A 35 4.44 -7.81 10.28
C PRO A 35 3.15 -8.57 10.02
N TRP A 36 2.03 -8.08 10.55
CA TRP A 36 0.69 -8.61 10.24
C TRP A 36 0.06 -7.89 9.05
N GLY A 37 0.57 -6.70 8.73
CA GLY A 37 0.10 -5.89 7.60
C GLY A 37 1.18 -4.92 7.13
N ALA A 38 0.96 -4.36 5.95
CA ALA A 38 1.84 -3.35 5.37
C ALA A 38 1.07 -2.52 4.35
N PHE A 39 1.48 -1.27 4.15
CA PHE A 39 1.01 -0.47 3.03
C PHE A 39 2.15 0.37 2.46
N ALA A 40 2.02 0.74 1.20
CA ALA A 40 3.01 1.59 0.53
C ALA A 40 2.33 2.59 -0.41
N VAL A 41 2.97 3.73 -0.59
CA VAL A 41 2.69 4.68 -1.65
C VAL A 41 3.95 4.90 -2.48
N TYR A 42 3.80 4.74 -3.79
CA TYR A 42 4.80 5.00 -4.80
C TYR A 42 4.36 6.23 -5.57
N ARG A 43 5.16 7.29 -5.51
CA ARG A 43 4.84 8.58 -6.09
C ARG A 43 5.34 8.69 -7.51
N ALA A 44 4.68 9.55 -8.28
CA ALA A 44 5.14 9.98 -9.60
C ALA A 44 6.59 10.51 -9.62
N ASP A 45 7.03 11.15 -8.54
CA ASP A 45 8.39 11.69 -8.40
C ASP A 45 9.43 10.64 -7.98
N ARG A 46 9.05 9.35 -8.00
CA ARG A 46 9.86 8.19 -7.58
C ARG A 46 10.19 8.16 -6.09
N SER A 47 9.55 8.97 -5.25
CA SER A 47 9.58 8.74 -3.81
C SER A 47 8.68 7.56 -3.43
N VAL A 48 9.14 6.79 -2.45
CA VAL A 48 8.42 5.63 -1.92
C VAL A 48 8.29 5.81 -0.42
N THR A 49 7.09 5.61 0.10
CA THR A 49 6.85 5.48 1.54
C THR A 49 6.21 4.12 1.79
N GLY A 50 6.94 3.23 2.44
CA GLY A 50 6.47 1.93 2.86
C GLY A 50 6.29 1.88 4.38
N VAL A 51 5.25 1.21 4.85
CA VAL A 51 4.98 1.01 6.28
C VAL A 51 4.72 -0.47 6.55
N SER A 52 5.51 -1.07 7.43
CA SER A 52 5.26 -2.40 8.00
C SER A 52 4.59 -2.26 9.35
N LEU A 53 3.57 -3.08 9.63
CA LEU A 53 2.76 -3.03 10.84
C LEU A 53 2.95 -4.29 11.67
N TYR A 54 3.26 -4.11 12.94
CA TYR A 54 3.49 -5.17 13.91
C TYR A 54 2.54 -5.05 15.09
N LEU A 55 2.39 -6.14 15.81
CA LEU A 55 1.68 -6.19 17.08
C LEU A 55 2.57 -6.91 18.10
N ARG A 56 2.91 -6.23 19.19
CA ARG A 56 3.66 -6.79 20.33
C ARG A 56 2.76 -6.75 21.55
N GLY A 57 2.12 -7.87 21.87
CA GLY A 57 1.05 -7.90 22.87
C GLY A 57 -0.13 -7.04 22.42
N ALA A 58 -0.43 -5.96 23.15
CA ALA A 58 -1.46 -4.98 22.78
C ALA A 58 -0.90 -3.71 22.12
N GLU A 59 0.42 -3.61 21.94
CA GLU A 59 1.06 -2.44 21.34
C GLU A 59 1.16 -2.59 19.82
N ALA A 60 0.53 -1.67 19.08
CA ALA A 60 0.73 -1.55 17.65
C ALA A 60 2.03 -0.79 17.38
N ILE A 61 2.84 -1.31 16.47
CA ILE A 61 4.11 -0.71 16.08
C ILE A 61 4.11 -0.55 14.56
N ALA A 62 4.46 0.63 14.09
CA ALA A 62 4.62 0.94 12.67
C ALA A 62 6.09 1.24 12.38
N ARG A 63 6.65 0.55 11.39
CA ARG A 63 7.98 0.82 10.82
C ARG A 63 7.78 1.50 9.48
N ARG A 64 8.19 2.74 9.34
CA ARG A 64 8.16 3.48 8.09
C ARG A 64 9.54 3.46 7.43
N VAL A 65 9.56 3.20 6.13
CA VAL A 65 10.73 3.33 5.26
C VAL A 65 10.40 4.36 4.21
N GLU A 66 11.23 5.38 4.11
CA GLU A 66 11.13 6.40 3.06
C GLU A 66 12.37 6.32 2.17
N THR A 67 12.14 6.13 0.88
CA THR A 67 13.19 6.13 -0.14
C THR A 67 12.89 7.25 -1.12
N ARG A 68 13.94 7.96 -1.54
CA ARG A 68 13.88 8.93 -2.62
C ARG A 68 14.99 8.59 -3.60
N ASP A 69 14.72 8.70 -4.89
CA ASP A 69 15.64 8.35 -5.97
C ASP A 69 17.12 8.66 -5.66
N GLY A 70 17.94 7.60 -5.57
CA GLY A 70 19.39 7.67 -5.29
C GLY A 70 19.82 7.94 -3.84
N ALA A 71 18.88 8.09 -2.90
CA ALA A 71 19.16 8.32 -1.48
C ALA A 71 19.03 7.03 -0.65
N ASP A 72 19.78 6.96 0.45
CA ASP A 72 19.64 5.91 1.45
C ASP A 72 18.24 5.92 2.06
N ALA A 73 17.70 4.73 2.32
CA ALA A 73 16.38 4.58 2.90
C ALA A 73 16.36 5.08 4.36
N ALA A 74 15.49 6.04 4.66
CA ALA A 74 15.27 6.53 6.01
C ALA A 74 14.26 5.63 6.73
N VAL A 75 14.65 5.06 7.88
CA VAL A 75 13.79 4.22 8.72
C VAL A 75 13.35 5.00 9.94
N THR A 76 12.04 5.05 10.17
CA THR A 76 11.43 5.69 11.35
C THR A 76 10.34 4.80 11.93
N TRP A 77 9.97 5.06 13.19
CA TRP A 77 9.09 4.22 13.98
C TRP A 77 8.02 5.05 14.67
N ALA A 78 6.84 4.47 14.85
CA ALA A 78 5.79 4.97 15.72
C ALA A 78 5.16 3.80 16.47
N THR A 79 4.71 4.03 17.70
CA THR A 79 3.97 3.01 18.47
C THR A 79 2.67 3.57 19.02
N SER A 80 1.72 2.71 19.35
CA SER A 80 0.45 3.15 19.95
C SER A 80 0.62 3.71 21.36
N LYS A 81 1.77 3.46 22.02
CA LYS A 81 2.10 4.07 23.32
C LYS A 81 2.53 5.53 23.18
N SER A 82 3.33 5.86 22.17
CA SER A 82 3.82 7.23 21.93
C SER A 82 2.94 8.03 20.97
N CYS A 83 2.12 7.36 20.18
CA CYS A 83 1.25 7.94 19.17
C CYS A 83 -0.20 7.45 19.33
N THR A 84 -1.01 8.22 20.06
CA THR A 84 -2.42 7.88 20.31
C THR A 84 -3.26 7.79 19.04
N SER A 85 -2.84 8.47 17.96
CA SER A 85 -3.48 8.40 16.64
C SER A 85 -3.26 7.07 15.91
N LEU A 86 -2.25 6.26 16.28
CA LEU A 86 -1.90 5.06 15.53
C LEU A 86 -3.02 4.01 15.58
N THR A 87 -3.55 3.69 16.77
CA THR A 87 -4.60 2.67 16.90
C THR A 87 -5.89 3.04 16.15
N PRO A 88 -6.44 4.26 16.27
CA PRO A 88 -7.61 4.67 15.48
C PRO A 88 -7.38 4.57 13.96
N VAL A 89 -6.21 4.99 13.47
CA VAL A 89 -5.85 4.89 12.04
C VAL A 89 -5.83 3.44 11.55
N LEU A 90 -5.31 2.52 12.37
CA LEU A 90 -5.29 1.10 12.04
C LEU A 90 -6.68 0.47 12.09
N ALA A 91 -7.55 0.90 13.01
CA ALA A 91 -8.94 0.43 13.05
C ALA A 91 -9.73 0.84 11.79
N GLU A 92 -9.39 1.98 11.16
CA GLU A 92 -10.00 2.40 9.90
C GLU A 92 -9.72 1.45 8.72
N LEU A 93 -8.68 0.60 8.80
CA LEU A 93 -8.44 -0.45 7.80
C LEU A 93 -9.62 -1.41 7.68
N GLU A 94 -10.23 -1.77 8.82
CA GLU A 94 -11.37 -2.69 8.84
C GLU A 94 -12.63 -2.08 8.20
N ALA A 95 -12.69 -0.75 8.09
CA ALA A 95 -13.79 -0.02 7.48
C ALA A 95 -13.61 0.21 5.97
N LEU A 96 -12.45 -0.18 5.40
CA LEU A 96 -12.23 -0.05 3.96
C LEU A 96 -13.24 -0.91 3.18
N PRO A 97 -13.85 -0.38 2.10
CA PRO A 97 -14.71 -1.18 1.25
C PRO A 97 -13.94 -2.37 0.66
N ALA A 98 -14.48 -3.58 0.83
CA ALA A 98 -13.87 -4.77 0.25
C ALA A 98 -13.81 -4.66 -1.29
N PRO A 99 -12.66 -4.97 -1.92
CA PRO A 99 -12.56 -4.97 -3.37
C PRO A 99 -13.52 -6.00 -3.96
N ARG A 100 -14.13 -5.67 -5.10
CA ARG A 100 -15.01 -6.58 -5.85
C ARG A 100 -14.24 -7.14 -7.03
N ILE A 101 -14.42 -8.44 -7.26
CA ILE A 101 -13.89 -9.10 -8.46
C ILE A 101 -14.87 -8.84 -9.60
N GLU A 102 -14.46 -8.04 -10.58
CA GLU A 102 -15.20 -7.86 -11.82
C GLU A 102 -14.67 -8.84 -12.87
N VAL A 103 -15.56 -9.64 -13.46
CA VAL A 103 -15.21 -10.66 -14.48
C VAL A 103 -15.60 -10.12 -15.86
N PRO A 104 -14.63 -9.90 -16.78
CA PRO A 104 -14.92 -9.41 -18.12
C PRO A 104 -15.94 -10.30 -18.84
N GLY A 105 -16.98 -9.68 -19.41
CA GLY A 105 -18.01 -10.38 -20.19
C GLY A 105 -19.08 -11.13 -19.39
N VAL A 106 -18.99 -11.18 -18.05
CA VAL A 106 -19.98 -11.86 -17.19
C VAL A 106 -20.74 -10.86 -16.32
N GLY A 107 -20.06 -9.81 -15.84
CA GLY A 107 -20.60 -8.85 -14.87
C GLY A 107 -20.69 -7.42 -15.39
N ARG A 108 -20.50 -6.46 -14.48
CA ARG A 108 -20.33 -5.06 -14.88
C ARG A 108 -18.97 -4.96 -15.57
N ASN A 109 -18.94 -4.33 -16.74
CA ASN A 109 -17.66 -3.96 -17.32
C ASN A 109 -16.95 -3.03 -16.33
N PRO A 110 -15.64 -3.24 -16.08
CA PRO A 110 -14.89 -2.30 -15.28
C PRO A 110 -15.10 -0.91 -15.88
N PRO A 111 -15.37 0.12 -15.06
CA PRO A 111 -15.39 1.48 -15.58
C PRO A 111 -14.04 1.70 -16.28
N THR A 112 -14.07 2.36 -17.44
CA THR A 112 -12.83 2.84 -18.06
C THR A 112 -12.05 3.53 -16.96
N PRO A 113 -10.79 3.13 -16.68
CA PRO A 113 -9.99 3.80 -15.68
C PRO A 113 -10.11 5.28 -15.98
N ALA A 114 -10.68 6.05 -15.04
CA ALA A 114 -10.56 7.49 -15.13
C ALA A 114 -9.04 7.68 -15.23
N LEU A 115 -8.55 8.26 -16.33
CA LEU A 115 -7.13 8.59 -16.49
C LEU A 115 -6.74 9.31 -15.21
N SER A 116 -6.15 8.58 -14.26
CA SER A 116 -5.92 9.10 -12.95
C SER A 116 -4.84 10.14 -13.18
N ALA A 117 -5.18 11.40 -12.96
CA ALA A 117 -4.26 12.52 -13.21
C ALA A 117 -2.98 12.41 -12.36
N ASN A 118 -2.96 11.48 -11.40
CA ASN A 118 -1.87 11.21 -10.49
C ASN A 118 -1.39 9.78 -10.73
N SER A 119 -0.18 9.64 -11.28
CA SER A 119 0.50 8.35 -11.49
C SER A 119 1.02 7.70 -10.19
N ASP A 120 0.35 7.97 -9.06
CA ASP A 120 0.68 7.40 -7.76
C ASP A 120 0.04 6.01 -7.62
N SER A 121 0.85 5.03 -7.20
CA SER A 121 0.42 3.66 -6.94
C SER A 121 0.42 3.39 -5.45
N TYR A 122 -0.63 2.74 -4.97
CA TYR A 122 -0.84 2.42 -3.57
C TYR A 122 -0.96 0.90 -3.41
N LEU A 123 -0.26 0.34 -2.44
CA LEU A 123 -0.32 -1.07 -2.11
C LEU A 123 -0.76 -1.23 -0.66
N LEU A 124 -1.57 -2.24 -0.40
CA LEU A 124 -1.99 -2.68 0.93
C LEU A 124 -1.89 -4.20 1.00
N TRP A 125 -1.38 -4.70 2.12
CA TRP A 125 -1.33 -6.11 2.43
C TRP A 125 -1.72 -6.36 3.90
N ALA A 126 -2.42 -7.46 4.12
CA ALA A 126 -2.69 -8.00 5.44
C ALA A 126 -2.56 -9.53 5.41
N GLU A 127 -1.87 -10.08 6.41
CA GLU A 127 -1.72 -11.52 6.62
C GLU A 127 -3.07 -12.15 7.02
N ASP A 128 -3.81 -11.47 7.89
CA ASP A 128 -5.09 -11.93 8.41
C ASP A 128 -6.24 -11.05 7.89
N ALA A 129 -6.97 -11.57 6.91
CA ALA A 129 -8.25 -11.05 6.45
C ALA A 129 -9.29 -12.16 6.37
N ARG A 130 -10.55 -11.81 6.09
CA ARG A 130 -11.67 -12.75 5.98
C ARG A 130 -12.68 -12.30 4.94
N PHE A 131 -13.31 -13.25 4.27
CA PHE A 131 -14.51 -12.96 3.50
C PHE A 131 -15.67 -12.66 4.44
N ALA A 132 -16.57 -11.74 4.03
CA ALA A 132 -17.68 -11.29 4.88
C ALA A 132 -18.57 -12.43 5.40
N ALA A 133 -18.69 -13.54 4.67
CA ALA A 133 -19.57 -14.66 5.00
C ALA A 133 -18.85 -15.90 5.59
N ALA A 134 -17.52 -15.91 5.68
CA ALA A 134 -16.78 -17.10 6.13
C ALA A 134 -15.54 -16.73 6.96
N PRO A 135 -15.34 -17.34 8.14
CA PRO A 135 -14.28 -16.96 9.07
C PRO A 135 -12.91 -17.58 8.73
N TYR A 136 -12.68 -18.02 7.50
CA TYR A 136 -11.40 -18.59 7.11
C TYR A 136 -10.37 -17.47 6.92
N PRO A 137 -9.19 -17.55 7.58
CA PRO A 137 -8.15 -16.57 7.39
C PRO A 137 -7.65 -16.64 5.95
N VAL A 138 -7.54 -15.47 5.33
CA VAL A 138 -6.94 -15.29 4.01
C VAL A 138 -5.96 -14.14 4.07
N GLN A 139 -4.89 -14.27 3.30
CA GLN A 139 -4.01 -13.15 3.01
C GLN A 139 -4.64 -12.31 1.89
N ILE A 140 -4.61 -10.99 2.03
CA ILE A 140 -5.04 -10.07 0.97
C ILE A 140 -3.90 -9.16 0.55
N GLU A 141 -3.85 -8.89 -0.75
CA GLU A 141 -3.00 -7.86 -1.32
C GLU A 141 -3.87 -7.04 -2.29
N VAL A 142 -3.87 -5.73 -2.10
CA VAL A 142 -4.65 -4.80 -2.92
C VAL A 142 -3.69 -3.77 -3.49
N ARG A 143 -3.72 -3.63 -4.82
CA ARG A 143 -3.06 -2.54 -5.54
C ARG A 143 -4.14 -1.60 -6.07
N GLY A 144 -3.92 -0.30 -5.92
CA GLY A 144 -4.84 0.72 -6.39
C GLY A 144 -4.10 1.98 -6.78
N GLU A 145 -4.83 2.87 -7.45
CA GLU A 145 -4.32 4.17 -7.88
C GLU A 145 -4.90 5.29 -7.01
N GLY A 146 -4.40 6.51 -7.25
CA GLY A 146 -4.95 7.73 -6.68
C GLY A 146 -6.47 7.85 -6.90
N GLY A 147 -7.18 8.38 -5.90
CA GLY A 147 -8.64 8.53 -5.92
C GLY A 147 -9.42 7.33 -5.38
N SER A 148 -8.76 6.19 -5.11
CA SER A 148 -9.40 5.07 -4.41
C SER A 148 -9.61 5.35 -2.91
N PRO A 149 -10.61 4.71 -2.25
CA PRO A 149 -10.77 4.80 -0.80
C PRO A 149 -9.52 4.38 -0.02
N MET A 150 -8.80 3.37 -0.52
CA MET A 150 -7.52 2.93 0.04
C MET A 150 -6.46 4.02 -0.04
N ALA A 151 -6.30 4.68 -1.19
CA ALA A 151 -5.36 5.79 -1.34
C ALA A 151 -5.69 6.93 -0.35
N ALA A 152 -6.97 7.30 -0.24
CA ALA A 152 -7.41 8.33 0.72
C ALA A 152 -7.08 7.96 2.17
N TRP A 153 -7.24 6.68 2.53
CA TRP A 153 -6.85 6.17 3.85
C TRP A 153 -5.33 6.21 4.05
N VAL A 154 -4.51 5.72 3.11
CA VAL A 154 -3.03 5.76 3.22
C VAL A 154 -2.55 7.20 3.46
N GLU A 155 -3.01 8.15 2.64
CA GLU A 155 -2.64 9.55 2.75
C GLU A 155 -3.03 10.17 4.09
N THR A 156 -4.26 9.89 4.54
CA THR A 156 -4.78 10.42 5.79
C THR A 156 -4.05 9.81 6.99
N SER A 157 -3.73 8.51 6.92
CA SER A 157 -2.98 7.78 7.92
C SER A 157 -1.61 8.41 8.13
N LEU A 158 -0.83 8.54 7.05
CA LEU A 158 0.52 9.11 7.08
C LEU A 158 0.54 10.53 7.66
N ARG A 159 -0.43 11.38 7.29
CA ARG A 159 -0.56 12.73 7.85
C ARG A 159 -0.88 12.72 9.35
N ARG A 160 -1.82 11.88 9.79
CA ARG A 160 -2.29 11.85 11.19
C ARG A 160 -1.22 11.37 12.17
N VAL A 161 -0.29 10.55 11.71
CA VAL A 161 0.83 10.05 12.54
C VAL A 161 2.15 10.75 12.25
N ALA A 162 2.15 11.80 11.42
CA ALA A 162 3.37 12.45 10.93
C ALA A 162 4.30 12.93 12.05
N ALA A 163 3.74 13.50 13.13
CA ALA A 163 4.50 14.00 14.27
C ALA A 163 5.05 12.89 15.18
N CYS A 164 4.61 11.65 14.99
CA CYS A 164 4.98 10.52 15.84
C CYS A 164 6.21 9.76 15.37
N TRP A 165 6.65 9.98 14.14
CA TRP A 165 7.77 9.24 13.56
C TRP A 165 9.08 9.64 14.22
N GLY A 166 9.72 8.68 14.89
CA GLY A 166 11.03 8.85 15.54
C GLY A 166 12.08 7.88 15.01
N PRO A 167 13.38 8.15 15.25
CA PRO A 167 14.47 7.26 14.83
C PRO A 167 14.60 6.02 15.74
N THR A 168 14.05 6.06 16.95
CA THR A 168 14.21 5.01 17.96
C THR A 168 13.29 3.83 17.67
N GLN A 169 13.88 2.65 17.44
CA GLN A 169 13.15 1.39 17.38
C GLN A 169 12.60 1.04 18.78
N PRO A 170 11.32 0.62 18.89
CA PRO A 170 10.68 0.28 20.16
C PRO A 170 10.92 -1.15 20.65
#